data_AF-A0A812TSX0-F1
#
_entry.id   AF-A0A812TSX0-F1
#
_cell.length_a   1.000
_cell.length_b   1.000
_cell.length_c   1.000
_cell.angle_alpha   90.00
_cell.angle_beta   90.00
_cell.angle_gamma   90.00
#
_symmetry.space_group_name_H-M   'P 1'
#
loop_
_entity.id
_entity.type
_entity.pdbx_description
1 polymer ?
#
loop_
_entity_poly.entity_id
_entity_poly.type
_entity_poly.pdbx_seq_one_letter_code
_entity_poly.pdbx_strand_id
1 'polypeptide(L)'
;MKQGTAATGCNRGPSESKLLLLGEHRARLSARLYAAVLAERRATATGGAPGLGKTMAESLLNLSEERSPDEDLDFAAVSVQLAPESRSSTGWSERVSKVAKVSEAVLEVLPGGRKAILGGDMEERRRARSLLDLLPKVGPFGDIPTIPAELEDWSSHLRVPKVAVQAVRDTLQKMDQDSGVLGFWLPPNSAAPRRKDEASWQPGAVLEAQYRGSWHSAKLIARLEETAQITWDYNGSQDEVSLEQVRLRSVAPRAEHLRTARVLVLVGPERCRVRAALAAMAETETSCPGLWTGADAPKEEANVEICDGWPQDDSPLALEILPLPAGELDTGWLQSTGGSQALRTVEEAAYCALQLLRGSAGTTLLLAGSQIERERAQEMSQLLSGTLSVMDADMRDDVLLVLLPVAGSGFGCLNTATRVEKFSILRRSNKGGGSALPQGIRRLLVCGSSDLRRAHAASQARRMGESQDRPVATPASQTRSSAWDVLATIPWPQSINEWGKLEKQIWVGYPKLKPGYVRCMSKTHKREYYVRLADNTTTFDECEALA
;
A
#
# COMPACT_ATOMS: atom_id res chain seq x y z
N MET A 1 32.61 -43.43 17.51
CA MET A 1 31.27 -42.91 17.85
C MET A 1 30.85 -41.94 16.75
N LYS A 2 29.81 -42.29 15.99
CA LYS A 2 29.30 -41.50 14.87
C LYS A 2 28.41 -40.38 15.42
N GLN A 3 28.74 -39.12 15.13
CA GLN A 3 27.77 -38.02 15.19
C GLN A 3 27.41 -37.66 13.75
N GLY A 4 26.15 -37.94 13.40
CA GLY A 4 25.57 -37.57 12.12
C GLY A 4 25.02 -36.15 12.21
N THR A 5 25.55 -35.27 11.37
CA THR A 5 24.98 -33.95 11.09
C THR A 5 23.75 -34.13 10.20
N ALA A 6 22.57 -33.87 10.77
CA ALA A 6 21.34 -33.78 10.02
C ALA A 6 21.33 -32.45 9.27
N ALA A 7 21.50 -32.51 7.95
CA ALA A 7 21.27 -31.39 7.06
C ALA A 7 19.76 -31.12 6.99
N THR A 8 19.33 -29.98 7.53
CA THR A 8 18.01 -29.41 7.33
C THR A 8 17.83 -29.10 5.85
N GLY A 9 16.99 -29.89 5.17
CA GLY A 9 16.64 -29.66 3.77
C GLY A 9 15.87 -28.35 3.62
N CYS A 10 16.44 -27.38 2.90
CA CYS A 10 15.68 -26.23 2.42
C CYS A 10 14.47 -26.73 1.62
N ASN A 11 13.27 -26.50 2.16
CA ASN A 11 12.01 -26.65 1.44
C ASN A 11 12.07 -25.77 0.18
N ARG A 12 12.34 -26.37 -0.97
CA ARG A 12 12.16 -25.70 -2.26
C ARG A 12 10.67 -25.33 -2.34
N GLY A 13 10.39 -24.05 -2.56
CA GLY A 13 9.03 -23.56 -2.72
C GLY A 13 8.25 -24.36 -3.78
N PRO A 14 6.90 -24.28 -3.76
CA PRO A 14 6.06 -25.00 -4.72
C PRO A 14 6.54 -24.74 -6.14
N SER A 15 6.69 -25.80 -6.94
CA SER A 15 7.10 -25.68 -8.34
C SER A 15 6.13 -24.76 -9.10
N GLU A 16 6.63 -23.99 -10.08
CA GLU A 16 5.81 -23.06 -10.88
C GLU A 16 4.56 -23.73 -11.48
N SER A 17 4.64 -25.01 -11.82
CA SER A 17 3.50 -25.80 -12.30
C SER A 17 2.37 -25.92 -11.28
N LYS A 18 2.67 -26.02 -9.97
CA LYS A 18 1.67 -26.06 -8.90
C LYS A 18 0.97 -24.70 -8.76
N LEU A 19 1.71 -23.59 -8.91
CA LEU A 19 1.13 -22.24 -8.87
C LEU A 19 0.18 -21.97 -10.05
N LEU A 20 0.53 -22.41 -11.26
CA LEU A 20 -0.34 -22.30 -12.43
C LEU A 20 -1.64 -23.09 -12.26
N LEU A 21 -1.56 -24.33 -11.74
CA LEU A 21 -2.74 -25.15 -11.46
C LEU A 21 -3.65 -24.52 -10.41
N LEU A 22 -3.09 -24.01 -9.31
CA LEU A 22 -3.88 -23.31 -8.28
C LEU A 22 -4.61 -22.09 -8.84
N GLY A 23 -3.94 -21.30 -9.68
CA GLY A 23 -4.56 -20.16 -10.36
C GLY A 23 -5.73 -20.57 -11.26
N GLU A 24 -5.59 -21.66 -12.01
CA GLU A 24 -6.66 -22.18 -12.87
C GLU A 24 -7.84 -22.73 -12.06
N HIS A 25 -7.57 -23.50 -10.99
CA HIS A 25 -8.61 -23.99 -10.08
C HIS A 25 -9.40 -22.86 -9.44
N ARG A 26 -8.70 -21.81 -8.96
CA ARG A 26 -9.32 -20.60 -8.40
C ARG A 26 -10.18 -19.89 -9.44
N ALA A 27 -9.68 -19.69 -10.66
CA ALA A 27 -10.45 -19.07 -11.74
C ALA A 27 -11.72 -19.86 -12.09
N ARG A 28 -11.62 -21.19 -12.17
CA ARG A 28 -12.77 -22.08 -12.44
C ARG A 28 -13.80 -22.04 -11.32
N LEU A 29 -13.37 -22.06 -10.05
CA LEU A 29 -14.29 -21.97 -8.91
C LEU A 29 -14.98 -20.60 -8.89
N SER A 30 -14.24 -19.50 -9.06
CA SER A 30 -14.81 -18.16 -9.13
C SER A 30 -15.86 -18.05 -10.23
N ALA A 31 -15.61 -18.62 -11.41
CA ALA A 31 -16.58 -18.64 -12.50
C ALA A 31 -17.85 -19.44 -12.14
N ARG A 32 -17.70 -20.61 -11.49
CA ARG A 32 -18.84 -21.43 -11.03
C ARG A 32 -19.64 -20.73 -9.94
N LEU A 33 -18.97 -20.12 -8.96
CA LEU A 33 -19.60 -19.33 -7.89
C LEU A 33 -20.39 -18.17 -8.48
N TYR A 34 -19.78 -17.40 -9.37
CA TYR A 34 -20.44 -16.28 -10.02
C TYR A 34 -21.68 -16.73 -10.82
N ALA A 35 -21.58 -17.84 -11.57
CA ALA A 35 -22.72 -18.41 -12.28
C ALA A 35 -23.85 -18.85 -11.34
N ALA A 36 -23.50 -19.50 -10.22
CA ALA A 36 -24.46 -19.94 -9.21
C ALA A 36 -25.18 -18.75 -8.54
N VAL A 37 -24.45 -17.68 -8.21
CA VAL A 37 -24.98 -16.44 -7.61
C VAL A 37 -25.89 -15.71 -8.60
N LEU A 38 -25.51 -15.65 -9.89
CA LEU A 38 -26.36 -15.06 -10.93
C LEU A 38 -27.66 -15.85 -11.13
N ALA A 39 -27.59 -17.18 -11.09
CA ALA A 39 -28.78 -18.03 -11.16
C ALA A 39 -29.73 -17.77 -9.98
N GLU A 40 -29.19 -17.65 -8.76
CA GLU A 40 -29.95 -17.30 -7.55
C GLU A 40 -30.63 -15.94 -7.69
N ARG A 41 -29.90 -14.91 -8.14
CA ARG A 41 -30.44 -13.56 -8.37
C ARG A 41 -31.62 -13.58 -9.35
N ARG A 42 -31.51 -14.36 -10.42
CA ARG A 42 -32.59 -14.52 -11.40
C ARG A 42 -33.80 -15.22 -10.79
N ALA A 43 -33.59 -16.31 -10.04
CA ALA A 43 -34.66 -17.04 -9.37
C ALA A 43 -35.43 -16.14 -8.38
N THR A 44 -34.70 -15.35 -7.58
CA THR A 44 -35.31 -14.37 -6.66
C THR A 44 -36.11 -13.30 -7.41
N ALA A 45 -35.57 -12.78 -8.53
CA ALA A 45 -36.25 -11.76 -9.33
C ALA A 45 -37.54 -12.26 -9.99
N THR A 46 -37.61 -13.56 -10.33
CA THR A 46 -38.81 -14.18 -10.91
C THR A 46 -39.85 -14.63 -9.87
N GLY A 47 -39.66 -14.31 -8.58
CA GLY A 47 -40.55 -14.77 -7.51
C GLY A 47 -40.49 -16.28 -7.27
N GLY A 48 -39.43 -16.95 -7.76
CA GLY A 48 -39.18 -18.34 -7.45
C GLY A 48 -38.85 -18.44 -5.97
N ALA A 49 -39.80 -18.89 -5.16
CA ALA A 49 -39.55 -19.12 -3.74
C ALA A 49 -38.45 -20.20 -3.63
N PRO A 50 -37.31 -19.91 -2.97
CA PRO A 50 -36.34 -20.94 -2.69
C PRO A 50 -37.04 -22.03 -1.87
N GLY A 51 -36.92 -23.29 -2.29
CA GLY A 51 -37.42 -24.41 -1.51
C GLY A 51 -36.81 -24.34 -0.10
N LEU A 52 -37.60 -24.70 0.92
CA LEU A 52 -37.36 -24.48 2.36
C LEU A 52 -36.03 -25.03 2.95
N GLY A 53 -35.10 -25.59 2.15
CA GLY A 53 -33.84 -26.16 2.65
C GLY A 53 -32.58 -25.89 1.84
N LYS A 54 -32.64 -25.55 0.54
CA LYS A 54 -31.43 -25.24 -0.26
C LYS A 54 -31.70 -24.15 -1.27
N THR A 55 -30.76 -23.22 -1.37
CA THR A 55 -30.70 -22.23 -2.44
C THR A 55 -30.36 -22.91 -3.77
N MET A 56 -30.71 -22.27 -4.89
CA MET A 56 -30.32 -22.74 -6.23
C MET A 56 -28.79 -22.73 -6.35
N ALA A 57 -28.12 -21.74 -5.75
CA ALA A 57 -26.66 -21.69 -5.71
C ALA A 57 -26.04 -22.88 -4.96
N GLU A 58 -26.57 -23.25 -3.79
CA GLU A 58 -26.14 -24.45 -3.04
C GLU A 58 -26.37 -25.73 -3.86
N SER A 59 -27.47 -25.81 -4.59
CA SER A 59 -27.79 -26.96 -5.44
C SER A 59 -26.84 -27.08 -6.65
N LEU A 60 -26.54 -25.97 -7.34
CA LEU A 60 -25.63 -25.93 -8.50
C LEU A 60 -24.18 -26.28 -8.13
N LEU A 61 -23.79 -25.97 -6.90
CA LEU A 61 -22.44 -26.21 -6.38
C LEU A 61 -22.33 -27.53 -5.61
N ASN A 62 -23.41 -28.30 -5.51
CA ASN A 62 -23.50 -29.52 -4.69
C ASN A 62 -23.06 -29.27 -3.22
N LEU A 63 -23.45 -28.13 -2.65
CA LEU A 63 -23.18 -27.81 -1.26
C LEU A 63 -24.15 -28.57 -0.35
N SER A 64 -23.61 -29.26 0.65
CA SER A 64 -24.35 -29.82 1.77
C SER A 64 -24.32 -28.84 2.94
N GLU A 65 -25.44 -28.64 3.63
CA GLU A 65 -25.55 -27.71 4.76
C GLU A 65 -24.68 -28.12 5.97
N GLU A 66 -24.27 -29.38 6.06
CA GLU A 66 -23.58 -29.94 7.24
C GLU A 66 -22.09 -30.26 7.02
N ARG A 67 -21.47 -29.81 5.92
CA ARG A 67 -20.02 -30.04 5.79
C ARG A 67 -19.27 -29.15 6.76
N SER A 68 -18.52 -29.79 7.66
CA SER A 68 -17.54 -29.08 8.47
C SER A 68 -16.60 -28.30 7.54
N PRO A 69 -16.30 -27.03 7.81
CA PRO A 69 -15.29 -26.29 7.06
C PRO A 69 -13.92 -26.98 7.07
N ASP A 70 -13.70 -27.90 8.03
CA ASP A 70 -12.47 -28.65 8.28
C ASP A 70 -12.37 -29.96 7.48
N GLU A 71 -13.28 -30.24 6.53
CA GLU A 71 -13.05 -31.34 5.60
C GLU A 71 -11.87 -31.00 4.66
N ASP A 72 -10.84 -31.86 4.67
CA ASP A 72 -9.61 -31.79 3.87
C ASP A 72 -9.88 -31.92 2.37
N LEU A 73 -10.52 -30.90 1.80
CA LEU A 73 -10.60 -30.67 0.37
C LEU A 73 -9.74 -29.46 0.04
N ASP A 74 -8.66 -29.70 -0.73
CA ASP A 74 -7.67 -28.70 -1.13
C ASP A 74 -8.31 -27.41 -1.68
N PHE A 75 -9.46 -27.51 -2.34
CA PHE A 75 -10.20 -26.36 -2.83
C PHE A 75 -11.71 -26.66 -2.91
N ALA A 76 -12.51 -25.99 -2.08
CA ALA A 76 -13.95 -26.23 -1.98
C ALA A 76 -14.73 -24.92 -1.81
N ALA A 77 -16.04 -25.01 -1.96
CA ALA A 77 -16.97 -23.96 -1.58
C ALA A 77 -17.83 -24.43 -0.40
N VAL A 78 -18.17 -23.53 0.51
CA VAL A 78 -19.07 -23.77 1.65
C VAL A 78 -20.08 -22.63 1.79
N SER A 79 -21.30 -22.95 2.22
CA SER A 79 -22.33 -21.97 2.54
C SER A 79 -22.25 -21.63 4.02
N VAL A 80 -22.23 -20.34 4.35
CA VAL A 80 -22.16 -19.86 5.73
C VAL A 80 -23.34 -18.94 6.00
N GLN A 81 -24.00 -19.17 7.14
CA GLN A 81 -25.08 -18.34 7.62
C GLN A 81 -24.51 -17.03 8.20
N LEU A 82 -24.96 -15.88 7.69
CA LEU A 82 -24.59 -14.57 8.22
C LEU A 82 -25.48 -14.19 9.39
N ALA A 83 -24.88 -13.57 10.41
CA ALA A 83 -25.59 -13.05 11.57
C ALA A 83 -26.70 -12.05 11.15
N PRO A 84 -27.89 -12.07 11.76
CA PRO A 84 -28.99 -11.18 11.37
C PRO A 84 -28.66 -9.70 11.54
N GLU A 85 -27.82 -9.37 12.52
CA GLU A 85 -27.32 -8.01 12.84
C GLU A 85 -26.52 -7.40 11.69
N SER A 86 -25.93 -8.22 10.83
CA SER A 86 -25.09 -7.75 9.73
C SER A 86 -25.87 -7.04 8.61
N ARG A 87 -27.22 -7.13 8.62
CA ARG A 87 -28.06 -6.64 7.52
C ARG A 87 -28.43 -5.17 7.61
N SER A 88 -28.46 -4.61 8.82
CA SER A 88 -28.93 -3.24 9.06
C SER A 88 -27.82 -2.20 8.97
N SER A 89 -26.54 -2.61 9.02
CA SER A 89 -25.43 -1.67 8.94
C SER A 89 -25.24 -1.17 7.50
N THR A 90 -25.34 0.14 7.31
CA THR A 90 -24.84 0.80 6.11
C THR A 90 -23.38 0.41 5.89
N GLY A 91 -23.04 -0.02 4.68
CA GLY A 91 -21.67 -0.45 4.33
C GLY A 91 -21.33 -1.92 4.58
N TRP A 92 -22.30 -2.78 4.94
CA TRP A 92 -22.04 -4.23 5.07
C TRP A 92 -21.42 -4.84 3.81
N SER A 93 -21.92 -4.48 2.62
CA SER A 93 -21.37 -4.96 1.34
C SER A 93 -19.91 -4.56 1.13
N GLU A 94 -19.53 -3.34 1.51
CA GLU A 94 -18.14 -2.88 1.45
C GLU A 94 -17.26 -3.69 2.40
N ARG A 95 -17.71 -3.89 3.66
CA ARG A 95 -16.97 -4.69 4.65
C ARG A 95 -16.78 -6.13 4.19
N VAL A 96 -17.82 -6.73 3.61
CA VAL A 96 -17.74 -8.09 3.10
C VAL A 96 -16.78 -8.21 1.91
N SER A 97 -16.79 -7.22 1.01
CA SER A 97 -15.80 -7.16 -0.08
C SER A 97 -14.37 -7.04 0.45
N LYS A 98 -14.17 -6.35 1.58
CA LYS A 98 -12.86 -6.31 2.26
C LYS A 98 -12.49 -7.68 2.84
N VAL A 99 -13.42 -8.39 3.47
CA VAL A 99 -13.16 -9.76 3.97
C VAL A 99 -12.67 -10.68 2.87
N ALA A 100 -13.31 -10.66 1.70
CA ALA A 100 -12.88 -11.44 0.54
C ALA A 100 -11.41 -11.14 0.17
N LYS A 101 -11.06 -9.85 0.09
CA LYS A 101 -9.70 -9.40 -0.24
C LYS A 101 -8.67 -9.84 0.82
N VAL A 102 -9.01 -9.70 2.10
CA VAL A 102 -8.09 -9.90 3.24
C VAL A 102 -7.86 -11.38 3.56
N SER A 103 -8.90 -12.20 3.41
CA SER A 103 -8.83 -13.65 3.63
C SER A 103 -8.30 -14.43 2.43
N GLU A 104 -8.23 -13.76 1.27
CA GLU A 104 -7.99 -14.33 -0.05
C GLU A 104 -9.08 -15.31 -0.53
N ALA A 105 -10.12 -15.56 0.27
CA ALA A 105 -11.26 -16.36 -0.14
C ALA A 105 -12.09 -15.66 -1.24
N VAL A 106 -12.67 -16.46 -2.12
CA VAL A 106 -13.77 -16.02 -2.98
C VAL A 106 -15.02 -15.96 -2.11
N LEU A 107 -15.58 -14.77 -1.93
CA LEU A 107 -16.75 -14.57 -1.08
C LEU A 107 -17.85 -13.91 -1.88
N GLU A 108 -19.01 -14.55 -1.94
CA GLU A 108 -20.22 -14.00 -2.55
C GLU A 108 -21.40 -14.02 -1.59
N VAL A 109 -22.05 -12.88 -1.39
CA VAL A 109 -23.25 -12.78 -0.56
C VAL A 109 -24.49 -13.10 -1.40
N LEU A 110 -25.28 -14.08 -0.96
CA LEU A 110 -26.51 -14.46 -1.65
C LEU A 110 -27.60 -13.38 -1.52
N PRO A 111 -28.53 -13.31 -2.49
CA PRO A 111 -29.70 -12.44 -2.40
C PRO A 111 -30.40 -12.57 -1.04
N GLY A 112 -30.79 -11.42 -0.47
CA GLY A 112 -31.40 -11.37 0.87
C GLY A 112 -30.40 -11.32 2.03
N GLY A 113 -29.08 -11.40 1.76
CA GLY A 113 -28.02 -11.12 2.75
C GLY A 113 -28.02 -12.06 3.96
N ARG A 114 -28.60 -13.26 3.81
CA ARG A 114 -28.70 -14.25 4.91
C ARG A 114 -27.57 -15.25 4.89
N LYS A 115 -27.10 -15.62 3.71
CA LYS A 115 -26.07 -16.63 3.49
C LYS A 115 -24.98 -16.01 2.62
N ALA A 116 -23.75 -16.44 2.82
CA ALA A 116 -22.62 -16.17 1.95
C ALA A 116 -22.00 -17.50 1.50
N ILE A 117 -21.46 -17.54 0.29
CA ILE A 117 -20.69 -18.68 -0.19
C ILE A 117 -19.21 -18.31 -0.12
N LEU A 118 -18.43 -19.14 0.57
CA LEU A 118 -16.97 -19.03 0.69
C LEU A 118 -16.32 -20.09 -0.17
N GLY A 119 -15.52 -19.69 -1.15
CA GLY A 119 -14.66 -20.55 -1.95
C GLY A 119 -13.20 -20.29 -1.64
N GLY A 120 -12.38 -21.33 -1.59
CA GLY A 120 -10.97 -21.20 -1.30
C GLY A 120 -10.37 -22.52 -0.82
N ASP A 121 -9.12 -22.49 -0.39
CA ASP A 121 -8.56 -23.55 0.45
C ASP A 121 -9.16 -23.54 1.86
N MET A 122 -8.79 -24.51 2.69
CA MET A 122 -9.33 -24.63 4.06
C MET A 122 -9.03 -23.39 4.92
N GLU A 123 -7.81 -22.87 4.85
CA GLU A 123 -7.36 -21.74 5.68
C GLU A 123 -7.98 -20.42 5.22
N GLU A 124 -8.07 -20.17 3.91
CA GLU A 124 -8.78 -19.04 3.31
C GLU A 124 -10.24 -18.98 3.80
N ARG A 125 -10.95 -20.12 3.73
CA ARG A 125 -12.35 -20.22 4.19
C ARG A 125 -12.48 -20.03 5.70
N ARG A 126 -11.58 -20.62 6.48
CA ARG A 126 -11.56 -20.51 7.95
C ARG A 126 -11.33 -19.07 8.41
N ARG A 127 -10.37 -18.37 7.79
CA ARG A 127 -10.12 -16.93 8.02
C ARG A 127 -11.31 -16.08 7.60
N ALA A 128 -11.87 -16.31 6.41
CA ALA A 128 -13.03 -15.56 5.92
C ALA A 128 -14.24 -15.70 6.84
N ARG A 129 -14.52 -16.91 7.33
CA ARG A 129 -15.58 -17.17 8.31
C ARG A 129 -15.33 -16.43 9.62
N SER A 130 -14.13 -16.54 10.17
CA SER A 130 -13.76 -15.89 11.43
C SER A 130 -13.90 -14.35 11.34
N LEU A 131 -13.54 -13.77 10.19
CA LEU A 131 -13.76 -12.35 9.91
C LEU A 131 -15.24 -11.99 9.80
N LEU A 132 -16.05 -12.79 9.10
CA LEU A 132 -17.51 -12.58 9.01
C LEU A 132 -18.20 -12.63 10.37
N ASP A 133 -17.73 -13.51 11.27
CA ASP A 133 -18.25 -13.64 12.65
C ASP A 133 -17.76 -12.50 13.56
N LEU A 134 -16.60 -11.91 13.26
CA LEU A 134 -16.03 -10.79 13.99
C LEU A 134 -16.70 -9.46 13.61
N LEU A 135 -16.96 -9.22 12.33
CA LEU A 135 -17.42 -7.91 11.82
C LEU A 135 -18.68 -7.33 12.50
N PRO A 136 -19.72 -8.11 12.84
CA PRO A 136 -20.90 -7.60 13.56
C PRO A 136 -20.57 -7.11 14.97
N LYS A 137 -19.50 -7.62 15.58
CA LYS A 137 -19.05 -7.29 16.94
C LYS A 137 -18.14 -6.06 16.98
N VAL A 138 -17.77 -5.53 15.81
CA VAL A 138 -16.88 -4.37 15.69
C VAL A 138 -17.65 -3.11 16.08
N GLY A 139 -17.17 -2.42 17.11
CA GLY A 139 -17.71 -1.16 17.58
C GLY A 139 -17.59 -0.02 16.54
N PRO A 140 -18.24 1.12 16.78
CA PRO A 140 -18.28 2.24 15.84
C PRO A 140 -16.89 2.79 15.47
N PHE A 141 -15.89 2.63 16.36
CA PHE A 141 -14.53 3.08 16.14
C PHE A 141 -13.57 1.94 15.77
N GLY A 142 -14.08 0.79 15.34
CA GLY A 142 -13.26 -0.37 15.01
C GLY A 142 -12.84 -1.21 16.22
N ASP A 143 -13.39 -0.97 17.41
CA ASP A 143 -13.04 -1.72 18.61
C ASP A 143 -13.59 -3.17 18.54
N ILE A 144 -12.75 -4.16 18.86
CA ILE A 144 -13.11 -5.57 18.99
C ILE A 144 -12.80 -6.05 20.40
N PRO A 145 -13.50 -7.06 20.94
CA PRO A 145 -13.21 -7.57 22.28
C PRO A 145 -11.89 -8.34 22.35
N THR A 146 -11.70 -9.27 21.41
CA THR A 146 -10.53 -10.16 21.28
C THR A 146 -10.35 -10.56 19.83
N ILE A 147 -9.14 -11.02 19.48
CA ILE A 147 -8.84 -11.60 18.17
C ILE A 147 -9.23 -13.09 18.20
N PRO A 148 -9.99 -13.59 17.21
CA PRO A 148 -10.21 -15.02 17.03
C PRO A 148 -8.89 -15.78 16.85
N ALA A 149 -8.75 -16.96 17.45
CA ALA A 149 -7.53 -17.76 17.37
C ALA A 149 -7.13 -18.09 15.92
N GLU A 150 -8.12 -18.25 15.04
CA GLU A 150 -7.95 -18.47 13.60
C GLU A 150 -7.26 -17.32 12.85
N LEU A 151 -7.24 -16.13 13.44
CA LEU A 151 -6.66 -14.93 12.86
C LEU A 151 -5.34 -14.54 13.54
N GLU A 152 -4.93 -15.23 14.60
CA GLU A 152 -3.76 -14.86 15.41
C GLU A 152 -2.48 -14.84 14.55
N ASP A 153 -2.19 -15.93 13.84
CA ASP A 153 -1.05 -16.05 12.90
C ASP A 153 -1.16 -15.12 11.68
N TRP A 154 -2.38 -14.63 11.41
CA TRP A 154 -2.68 -13.73 10.30
C TRP A 154 -2.85 -12.27 10.73
N SER A 155 -2.47 -11.97 11.97
CA SER A 155 -2.56 -10.64 12.57
C SER A 155 -1.19 -10.08 12.94
N SER A 156 -1.10 -8.77 13.03
CA SER A 156 0.05 -8.07 13.61
C SER A 156 -0.45 -6.99 14.54
N HIS A 157 0.24 -6.81 15.65
CA HIS A 157 -0.14 -5.83 16.66
C HIS A 157 0.82 -4.65 16.62
N LEU A 158 0.27 -3.44 16.60
CA LEU A 158 1.02 -2.19 16.65
C LEU A 158 0.59 -1.37 17.87
N ARG A 159 1.56 -0.92 18.66
CA ARG A 159 1.28 -0.01 19.78
C ARG A 159 1.18 1.41 19.24
N VAL A 160 0.03 2.04 19.44
CA VAL A 160 -0.24 3.42 19.04
C VAL A 160 -0.37 4.30 20.29
N PRO A 161 0.51 5.30 20.50
CA PRO A 161 0.40 6.22 21.62
C PRO A 161 -0.99 6.85 21.73
N LYS A 162 -1.50 7.02 22.95
CA LYS A 162 -2.85 7.55 23.17
C LYS A 162 -3.13 8.88 22.44
N VAL A 163 -2.12 9.75 22.37
CA VAL A 163 -2.19 11.05 21.70
C VAL A 163 -2.37 10.96 20.18
N ALA A 164 -1.99 9.83 19.56
CA ALA A 164 -2.03 9.60 18.13
C ALA A 164 -3.21 8.71 17.68
N VAL A 165 -3.96 8.12 18.60
CA VAL A 165 -5.05 7.18 18.30
C VAL A 165 -6.08 7.78 17.36
N GLN A 166 -6.45 9.06 17.55
CA GLN A 166 -7.46 9.70 16.70
C GLN A 166 -6.95 9.91 15.27
N ALA A 167 -5.72 10.38 15.10
CA ALA A 167 -5.11 10.56 13.77
C ALA A 167 -5.02 9.24 12.99
N VAL A 168 -4.64 8.16 13.68
CA VAL A 168 -4.63 6.81 13.08
C VAL A 168 -6.05 6.33 12.76
N ARG A 169 -7.04 6.61 13.60
CA ARG A 169 -8.45 6.27 13.32
C ARG A 169 -8.98 6.99 12.09
N ASP A 170 -8.68 8.27 11.94
CA ASP A 170 -9.16 9.10 10.83
C ASP A 170 -8.60 8.62 9.48
N THR A 171 -7.43 7.97 9.49
CA THR A 171 -6.77 7.43 8.30
C THR A 171 -6.99 5.93 8.10
N LEU A 172 -7.55 5.22 9.09
CA LEU A 172 -7.66 3.75 9.08
C LEU A 172 -8.44 3.21 7.88
N GLN A 173 -9.54 3.85 7.49
CA GLN A 173 -10.31 3.41 6.33
C GLN A 173 -9.50 3.50 5.03
N LYS A 174 -8.69 4.55 4.89
CA LYS A 174 -7.77 4.71 3.75
C LYS A 174 -6.68 3.65 3.80
N MET A 175 -6.12 3.38 4.98
CA MET A 175 -5.12 2.33 5.18
C MET A 175 -5.67 0.96 4.78
N ASP A 176 -6.88 0.58 5.20
CA ASP A 176 -7.55 -0.67 4.81
C ASP A 176 -7.65 -0.78 3.27
N GLN A 177 -8.07 0.29 2.60
CA GLN A 177 -8.27 0.31 1.16
C GLN A 177 -6.94 0.16 0.40
N ASP A 178 -5.93 0.95 0.79
CA ASP A 178 -4.62 1.01 0.14
C ASP A 178 -3.79 -0.25 0.39
N SER A 179 -3.78 -0.77 1.62
CA SER A 179 -2.97 -1.94 1.99
C SER A 179 -3.68 -3.27 1.74
N GLY A 180 -5.01 -3.32 1.76
CA GLY A 180 -5.77 -4.57 1.70
C GLY A 180 -5.83 -5.33 3.03
N VAL A 181 -5.68 -4.64 4.15
CA VAL A 181 -5.89 -5.21 5.50
C VAL A 181 -7.22 -4.73 6.10
N LEU A 182 -7.57 -5.32 7.25
CA LEU A 182 -8.57 -4.79 8.17
C LEU A 182 -7.90 -4.39 9.47
N GLY A 183 -8.04 -3.12 9.85
CA GLY A 183 -7.59 -2.61 11.14
C GLY A 183 -8.68 -2.66 12.22
N PHE A 184 -8.31 -3.14 13.41
CA PHE A 184 -9.19 -3.19 14.58
C PHE A 184 -8.46 -2.67 15.83
N TRP A 185 -9.20 -2.09 16.77
CA TRP A 185 -8.66 -1.69 18.07
C TRP A 185 -9.02 -2.72 19.13
N LEU A 186 -8.06 -3.16 19.95
CA LEU A 186 -8.39 -3.94 21.14
C LEU A 186 -9.06 -3.07 22.20
N PRO A 187 -9.62 -3.60 23.31
CA PRO A 187 -10.10 -2.79 24.42
C PRO A 187 -8.97 -2.05 25.17
N PRO A 188 -9.23 -0.89 25.82
CA PRO A 188 -8.21 -0.19 26.60
C PRO A 188 -7.51 -1.10 27.59
N ASN A 189 -6.21 -0.90 27.80
CA ASN A 189 -5.36 -1.72 28.68
C ASN A 189 -5.17 -3.18 28.24
N SER A 190 -5.60 -3.56 27.03
CA SER A 190 -5.20 -4.84 26.46
C SER A 190 -3.68 -4.93 26.42
N ALA A 191 -3.13 -6.03 26.91
CA ALA A 191 -1.72 -6.31 26.77
C ALA A 191 -1.41 -6.38 25.27
N ALA A 192 -0.46 -5.58 24.80
CA ALA A 192 0.19 -5.88 23.54
C ALA A 192 0.84 -7.27 23.69
N PRO A 193 0.92 -8.08 22.61
CA PRO A 193 1.73 -9.29 22.63
C PRO A 193 3.08 -8.96 23.24
N ARG A 194 3.55 -9.83 24.15
CA ARG A 194 4.81 -9.61 24.85
C ARG A 194 5.94 -9.58 23.84
N ARG A 195 6.29 -8.38 23.40
CA ARG A 195 7.52 -8.14 22.67
C ARG A 195 8.63 -8.37 23.68
N LYS A 196 9.71 -9.06 23.29
CA LYS A 196 10.88 -9.29 24.15
C LYS A 196 11.54 -7.96 24.63
N ASP A 197 11.02 -6.83 24.16
CA ASP A 197 11.24 -5.42 24.52
C ASP A 197 10.92 -5.01 25.97
N GLU A 198 10.48 -5.90 26.87
CA GLU A 198 10.67 -5.60 28.29
C GLU A 198 12.15 -5.75 28.62
N ALA A 199 12.96 -4.85 28.02
CA ALA A 199 14.38 -4.61 28.21
C ALA A 199 15.03 -5.72 29.01
N SER A 200 15.01 -6.92 28.42
CA SER A 200 15.51 -8.07 29.12
C SER A 200 17.00 -7.83 29.13
N TRP A 201 17.61 -8.00 30.30
CA TRP A 201 19.04 -7.84 30.52
C TRP A 201 19.80 -8.92 29.74
N GLN A 202 19.74 -8.85 28.42
CA GLN A 202 20.36 -9.76 27.48
C GLN A 202 21.68 -9.16 26.99
N PRO A 203 22.69 -10.01 26.76
CA PRO A 203 23.89 -9.62 26.03
C PRO A 203 23.55 -8.81 24.77
N GLY A 204 24.17 -7.63 24.62
CA GLY A 204 23.94 -6.67 23.55
C GLY A 204 23.05 -5.49 23.92
N ALA A 205 22.29 -5.55 25.02
CA ALA A 205 21.37 -4.47 25.40
C ALA A 205 22.10 -3.15 25.66
N VAL A 206 21.62 -2.06 25.06
CA VAL A 206 22.15 -0.70 25.30
C VAL A 206 21.63 -0.19 26.63
N LEU A 207 22.53 0.25 27.49
CA LEU A 207 22.26 0.70 28.84
C LEU A 207 23.12 1.93 29.17
N GLU A 208 22.79 2.57 30.29
CA GLU A 208 23.65 3.58 30.90
C GLU A 208 24.26 3.01 32.17
N ALA A 209 25.58 3.14 32.30
CA ALA A 209 26.29 2.78 33.50
C ALA A 209 26.96 4.01 34.13
N GLN A 210 27.02 4.04 35.45
CA GLN A 210 27.57 5.15 36.21
C GLN A 210 29.10 5.04 36.29
N TYR A 211 29.80 6.03 35.76
CA TYR A 211 31.26 6.16 35.88
C TYR A 211 31.61 7.53 36.47
N ARG A 212 32.32 7.52 37.61
CA ARG A 212 32.72 8.74 38.34
C ARG A 212 31.55 9.71 38.62
N GLY A 213 30.38 9.17 38.94
CA GLY A 213 29.19 9.94 39.28
C GLY A 213 28.32 10.38 38.09
N SER A 214 28.78 10.17 36.86
CA SER A 214 28.04 10.51 35.63
C SER A 214 27.55 9.23 34.93
N TRP A 215 26.42 9.31 34.22
CA TRP A 215 25.88 8.21 33.42
C TRP A 215 26.49 8.23 32.02
N HIS A 216 26.99 7.09 31.54
CA HIS A 216 27.58 6.95 30.22
C HIS A 216 26.97 5.74 29.50
N SER A 217 26.86 5.83 28.17
CA SER A 217 26.31 4.76 27.34
C SER A 217 27.25 3.55 27.29
N ALA A 218 26.69 2.36 27.43
CA ALA A 218 27.40 1.09 27.38
C ALA A 218 26.48 -0.03 26.86
N LYS A 219 27.07 -1.16 26.48
CA LYS A 219 26.37 -2.38 26.05
C LYS A 219 26.56 -3.50 27.06
N LEU A 220 25.49 -4.18 27.43
CA LEU A 220 25.54 -5.34 28.30
C LEU A 220 26.30 -6.49 27.59
N ILE A 221 27.30 -7.07 28.22
CA ILE A 221 27.97 -8.30 27.75
C ILE A 221 27.31 -9.51 28.42
N ALA A 222 27.17 -9.45 29.73
CA ALA A 222 26.57 -10.51 30.53
C ALA A 222 25.95 -9.91 31.79
N ARG A 223 24.78 -10.43 32.16
CA ARG A 223 24.16 -10.13 33.45
C ARG A 223 24.63 -11.18 34.45
N LEU A 224 25.22 -10.73 35.56
CA LEU A 224 25.54 -11.55 36.73
C LEU A 224 24.47 -11.32 37.81
N GLU A 225 24.60 -11.98 38.95
CA GLU A 225 23.59 -11.93 40.02
C GLU A 225 23.46 -10.53 40.63
N GLU A 226 24.59 -9.86 40.93
CA GLU A 226 24.64 -8.53 41.53
C GLU A 226 25.32 -7.47 40.65
N THR A 227 26.01 -7.91 39.59
CA THR A 227 26.78 -7.06 38.69
C THR A 227 26.38 -7.28 37.23
N ALA A 228 26.81 -6.37 36.36
CA ALA A 228 26.68 -6.47 34.93
C ALA A 228 28.06 -6.24 34.30
N GLN A 229 28.49 -7.16 33.45
CA GLN A 229 29.64 -6.93 32.58
C GLN A 229 29.17 -6.10 31.40
N ILE A 230 29.81 -4.96 31.16
CA ILE A 230 29.43 -4.00 30.13
C ILE A 230 30.62 -3.66 29.23
N THR A 231 30.36 -3.19 28.02
CA THR A 231 31.33 -2.55 27.12
C THR A 231 30.95 -1.08 26.94
N TRP A 232 31.82 -0.16 27.30
CA TRP A 232 31.57 1.27 27.15
C TRP A 232 31.56 1.69 25.67
N ASP A 233 30.57 2.49 25.26
CA ASP A 233 30.46 2.92 23.85
C ASP A 233 31.58 3.89 23.42
N TYR A 234 32.17 4.64 24.36
CA TYR A 234 33.13 5.71 24.05
C TYR A 234 34.56 5.22 23.74
N ASN A 235 34.97 4.08 24.30
CA ASN A 235 36.33 3.54 24.13
C ASN A 235 36.36 2.02 23.91
N GLY A 236 35.21 1.33 23.97
CA GLY A 236 35.13 -0.12 23.85
C GLY A 236 35.73 -0.89 25.03
N SER A 237 36.11 -0.24 26.14
CA SER A 237 36.64 -0.95 27.30
C SER A 237 35.53 -1.71 28.01
N GLN A 238 35.88 -2.87 28.56
CA GLN A 238 34.96 -3.69 29.34
C GLN A 238 35.10 -3.36 30.82
N ASP A 239 33.99 -3.37 31.54
CA ASP A 239 33.97 -3.14 32.99
C ASP A 239 32.88 -3.99 33.64
N GLU A 240 33.03 -4.25 34.94
CA GLU A 240 32.02 -4.95 35.74
C GLU A 240 31.44 -3.95 36.76
N VAL A 241 30.16 -3.64 36.57
CA VAL A 241 29.48 -2.55 37.30
C VAL A 241 28.32 -3.13 38.11
N SER A 242 28.11 -2.64 39.33
CA SER A 242 26.96 -3.04 40.16
C SER A 242 25.64 -2.76 39.42
N LEU A 243 24.65 -3.64 39.55
CA LEU A 243 23.32 -3.43 38.96
C LEU A 243 22.65 -2.13 39.45
N GLU A 244 23.02 -1.59 40.61
CA GLU A 244 22.53 -0.28 41.09
C GLU A 244 23.12 0.90 40.31
N GLN A 245 24.32 0.71 39.75
CA GLN A 245 25.04 1.67 38.93
C GLN A 245 24.76 1.47 37.44
N VAL A 246 23.83 0.59 37.11
CA VAL A 246 23.41 0.32 35.74
C VAL A 246 21.92 0.54 35.65
N ARG A 247 21.50 1.34 34.67
CA ARG A 247 20.10 1.47 34.30
C ARG A 247 19.98 1.22 32.82
N LEU A 248 18.92 0.54 32.41
CA LEU A 248 18.57 0.50 31.00
C LEU A 248 18.41 1.94 30.54
N ARG A 249 19.07 2.29 29.44
CA ARG A 249 18.97 3.61 28.83
C ARG A 249 17.50 3.75 28.49
N SER A 250 16.74 4.49 29.29
CA SER A 250 15.36 4.72 28.95
C SER A 250 15.42 5.52 27.65
N VAL A 251 14.89 4.95 26.57
CA VAL A 251 14.49 5.75 25.42
C VAL A 251 13.29 6.56 25.91
N ALA A 252 13.55 7.52 26.81
CA ALA A 252 12.57 8.10 27.72
C ALA A 252 11.33 8.64 27.01
N PRO A 253 11.46 9.27 25.82
CA PRO A 253 10.28 9.72 25.08
C PRO A 253 9.44 8.54 24.57
N ARG A 254 10.06 7.54 23.95
CA ARG A 254 9.35 6.42 23.31
C ARG A 254 8.68 5.52 24.34
N ALA A 255 9.41 5.09 25.36
CA ALA A 255 8.86 4.24 26.40
C ALA A 255 7.66 4.92 27.09
N GLU A 256 7.75 6.23 27.34
CA GLU A 256 6.64 6.99 27.94
C GLU A 256 5.44 7.12 26.99
N HIS A 257 5.66 7.40 25.71
CA HIS A 257 4.59 7.43 24.71
C HIS A 257 3.89 6.07 24.57
N LEU A 258 4.64 4.97 24.62
CA LEU A 258 4.12 3.63 24.47
C LEU A 258 3.54 3.03 25.77
N ARG A 259 3.87 3.59 26.94
CA ARG A 259 3.32 3.17 28.25
C ARG A 259 1.81 3.27 28.32
N THR A 260 1.23 4.23 27.61
CA THR A 260 -0.23 4.46 27.54
C THR A 260 -0.82 4.12 26.18
N ALA A 261 -0.10 3.35 25.36
CA ALA A 261 -0.53 3.02 24.02
C ALA A 261 -1.82 2.18 23.99
N ARG A 262 -2.58 2.35 22.91
CA ARG A 262 -3.63 1.41 22.50
C ARG A 262 -3.05 0.46 21.47
N VAL A 263 -3.60 -0.75 21.41
CA VAL A 263 -3.15 -1.77 20.46
C VAL A 263 -4.06 -1.74 19.23
N LEU A 264 -3.45 -1.45 18.08
CA LEU A 264 -4.04 -1.60 16.75
C LEU A 264 -3.67 -2.99 16.23
N VAL A 265 -4.68 -3.77 15.82
CA VAL A 265 -4.54 -5.09 15.22
C VAL A 265 -4.76 -4.94 13.72
N LEU A 266 -3.80 -5.39 12.93
CA LEU A 266 -3.88 -5.41 11.48
C LEU A 266 -4.05 -6.86 11.04
N VAL A 267 -5.16 -7.18 10.38
CA VAL A 267 -5.44 -8.54 9.89
C VAL A 267 -5.37 -8.56 8.37
N GLY A 268 -4.58 -9.48 7.81
CA GLY A 268 -4.39 -9.61 6.36
C GLY A 268 -3.04 -10.21 5.99
N PRO A 269 -2.69 -10.31 4.70
CA PRO A 269 -1.40 -10.85 4.27
C PRO A 269 -0.22 -10.07 4.88
N GLU A 270 0.86 -10.76 5.23
CA GLU A 270 2.00 -10.21 5.99
C GLU A 270 2.51 -8.86 5.43
N ARG A 271 2.78 -8.79 4.13
CA ARG A 271 3.24 -7.55 3.47
C ARG A 271 2.23 -6.42 3.55
N CYS A 272 0.94 -6.74 3.43
CA CYS A 272 -0.13 -5.77 3.57
C CYS A 272 -0.19 -5.24 5.01
N ARG A 273 0.01 -6.10 6.01
CA ARG A 273 0.08 -5.70 7.43
C ARG A 273 1.26 -4.78 7.69
N VAL A 274 2.44 -5.12 7.17
CA VAL A 274 3.65 -4.27 7.29
C VAL A 274 3.41 -2.89 6.66
N ARG A 275 2.84 -2.84 5.45
CA ARG A 275 2.49 -1.58 4.79
C ARG A 275 1.53 -0.73 5.62
N ALA A 276 0.49 -1.33 6.19
CA ALA A 276 -0.42 -0.63 7.07
C ALA A 276 0.25 -0.20 8.38
N ALA A 277 1.13 -1.02 8.96
CA ALA A 277 1.88 -0.67 10.16
C ALA A 277 2.75 0.57 9.90
N LEU A 278 3.47 0.61 8.78
CA LEU A 278 4.25 1.78 8.37
C LEU A 278 3.38 3.05 8.23
N ALA A 279 2.20 2.94 7.60
CA ALA A 279 1.27 4.06 7.47
C ALA A 279 0.81 4.58 8.85
N ALA A 280 0.44 3.69 9.78
CA ALA A 280 0.12 4.09 11.16
C ALA A 280 1.34 4.68 11.89
N MET A 281 2.54 4.17 11.64
CA MET A 281 3.78 4.74 12.17
C MET A 281 4.02 6.17 11.67
N ALA A 282 3.69 6.48 10.41
CA ALA A 282 3.79 7.84 9.88
C ALA A 282 2.82 8.82 10.56
N GLU A 283 1.58 8.40 10.80
CA GLU A 283 0.58 9.21 11.50
C GLU A 283 0.94 9.42 12.98
N THR A 284 1.49 8.39 13.62
CA THR A 284 1.99 8.49 15.00
C THR A 284 3.24 9.37 15.10
N GLU A 285 4.16 9.33 14.13
CA GLU A 285 5.31 10.26 14.08
C GLU A 285 4.84 11.71 14.01
N THR A 286 3.79 11.99 13.25
CA THR A 286 3.23 13.35 13.12
C THR A 286 2.68 13.85 14.46
N SER A 287 2.10 12.97 15.26
CA SER A 287 1.55 13.27 16.59
C SER A 287 2.61 13.18 17.72
N CYS A 288 3.69 12.44 17.50
CA CYS A 288 4.77 12.18 18.45
C CYS A 288 6.12 12.25 17.71
N PRO A 289 6.62 13.46 17.39
CA PRO A 289 7.86 13.60 16.62
C PRO A 289 9.05 12.95 17.33
N GLY A 290 9.83 12.16 16.60
CA GLY A 290 10.97 11.42 17.12
C GLY A 290 10.65 10.04 17.69
N LEU A 291 9.38 9.60 17.67
CA LEU A 291 8.99 8.28 18.19
C LEU A 291 9.66 7.14 17.40
N TRP A 292 9.69 7.27 16.07
CA TRP A 292 10.30 6.28 15.17
C TRP A 292 11.57 6.79 14.49
N THR A 293 11.73 8.11 14.35
CA THR A 293 12.85 8.70 13.61
C THR A 293 13.85 9.47 14.49
N GLY A 294 13.66 9.50 15.81
CA GLY A 294 14.56 10.18 16.73
C GLY A 294 15.97 9.60 16.65
N ALA A 295 16.99 10.43 16.88
CA ALA A 295 18.38 9.96 16.94
C ALA A 295 18.59 8.86 18.00
N ASP A 296 17.77 8.88 19.04
CA ASP A 296 17.74 7.89 20.12
C ASP A 296 16.74 6.75 19.90
N ALA A 297 15.96 6.74 18.80
CA ALA A 297 15.01 5.67 18.51
C ALA A 297 15.75 4.50 17.84
N PRO A 298 15.96 3.36 18.54
CA PRO A 298 16.71 2.25 17.96
C PRO A 298 15.92 1.67 16.78
N LYS A 299 16.62 1.43 15.67
CA LYS A 299 16.01 0.84 14.46
C LYS A 299 15.42 -0.54 14.78
N GLU A 300 16.06 -1.25 15.70
CA GLU A 300 15.69 -2.56 16.21
C GLU A 300 14.32 -2.52 16.89
N GLU A 301 14.03 -1.49 17.69
CA GLU A 301 12.72 -1.37 18.35
C GLU A 301 11.59 -1.06 17.36
N ALA A 302 11.85 -0.23 16.34
CA ALA A 302 10.87 0.00 15.27
C ALA A 302 10.60 -1.28 14.47
N ASN A 303 11.65 -2.09 14.23
CA ASN A 303 11.55 -3.42 13.65
C ASN A 303 10.65 -4.34 14.47
N VAL A 304 10.87 -4.40 15.78
CA VAL A 304 10.10 -5.25 16.70
C VAL A 304 8.62 -4.87 16.71
N GLU A 305 8.27 -3.59 16.57
CA GLU A 305 6.87 -3.16 16.45
C GLU A 305 6.18 -3.67 15.20
N ILE A 306 6.86 -3.59 14.05
CA ILE A 306 6.31 -3.99 12.75
C ILE A 306 6.21 -5.51 12.64
N CYS A 307 7.22 -6.22 13.15
CA CYS A 307 7.31 -7.67 13.09
C CYS A 307 6.64 -8.35 14.28
N ASP A 308 5.82 -7.64 15.06
CA ASP A 308 5.08 -8.16 16.21
C ASP A 308 5.90 -8.98 17.22
N GLY A 309 7.15 -8.58 17.48
CA GLY A 309 8.02 -9.30 18.42
C GLY A 309 8.72 -10.54 17.86
N TRP A 310 8.54 -10.88 16.58
CA TRP A 310 9.25 -11.99 15.96
C TRP A 310 10.76 -11.73 15.91
N PRO A 311 11.60 -12.74 16.19
CA PRO A 311 13.04 -12.62 16.04
C PRO A 311 13.40 -12.16 14.63
N GLN A 312 14.36 -11.24 14.51
CA GLN A 312 14.78 -10.72 13.20
C GLN A 312 15.28 -11.82 12.26
N ASP A 313 15.88 -12.88 12.82
CA ASP A 313 16.38 -14.02 12.05
C ASP A 313 15.27 -14.90 11.45
N ASP A 314 14.06 -14.85 12.03
CA ASP A 314 12.91 -15.65 11.60
C ASP A 314 11.95 -14.86 10.71
N SER A 315 11.97 -13.52 10.79
CA SER A 315 11.13 -12.68 9.95
C SER A 315 11.74 -12.51 8.55
N PRO A 316 11.01 -12.87 7.47
CA PRO A 316 11.49 -12.64 6.11
C PRO A 316 11.55 -11.14 5.75
N LEU A 317 10.90 -10.29 6.56
CA LEU A 317 10.82 -8.86 6.37
C LEU A 317 11.57 -8.15 7.50
N ALA A 318 12.44 -7.20 7.14
CA ALA A 318 13.03 -6.28 8.09
C ALA A 318 12.82 -4.83 7.61
N LEU A 319 12.87 -3.91 8.57
CA LEU A 319 12.76 -2.47 8.43
C LEU A 319 14.16 -1.86 8.31
N GLU A 320 14.29 -0.96 7.36
CA GLU A 320 15.41 -0.05 7.22
C GLU A 320 14.92 1.39 7.24
N ILE A 321 15.65 2.22 7.98
CA ILE A 321 15.35 3.64 8.17
C ILE A 321 16.42 4.43 7.44
N LEU A 322 16.02 5.13 6.38
CA LEU A 322 16.87 5.94 5.52
C LEU A 322 16.57 7.43 5.71
N PRO A 323 17.41 8.19 6.43
CA PRO A 323 17.25 9.63 6.50
C PRO A 323 17.49 10.23 5.12
N LEU A 324 16.56 11.04 4.61
CA LEU A 324 16.74 11.75 3.35
C LEU A 324 17.47 13.07 3.65
N PRO A 325 18.68 13.28 3.10
CA PRO A 325 19.45 14.50 3.36
C PRO A 325 18.67 15.72 2.87
N ALA A 326 18.73 16.80 3.66
CA ALA A 326 18.08 18.05 3.32
C ALA A 326 18.62 18.60 1.98
N GLY A 327 17.77 18.63 0.95
CA GLY A 327 18.08 19.22 -0.35
C GLY A 327 18.30 18.24 -1.52
N GLU A 328 18.48 16.93 -1.30
CA GLU A 328 18.62 15.98 -2.42
C GLU A 328 17.29 15.62 -3.08
N LEU A 329 16.21 15.61 -2.29
CA LEU A 329 14.85 15.40 -2.76
C LEU A 329 14.01 16.61 -2.37
N ASP A 330 13.31 17.18 -3.34
CA ASP A 330 12.24 18.13 -3.04
C ASP A 330 11.16 17.39 -2.25
N THR A 331 11.22 17.51 -0.93
CA THR A 331 10.26 16.89 -0.01
C THR A 331 8.84 17.38 -0.31
N GLY A 332 8.68 18.61 -0.81
CA GLY A 332 7.37 19.12 -1.24
C GLY A 332 6.84 18.36 -2.46
N TRP A 333 7.71 18.05 -3.43
CA TRP A 333 7.33 17.21 -4.57
C TRP A 333 6.98 15.78 -4.15
N LEU A 334 7.78 15.14 -3.28
CA LEU A 334 7.48 13.80 -2.76
C LEU A 334 6.11 13.72 -2.08
N GLN A 335 5.69 14.81 -1.45
CA GLN A 335 4.40 14.94 -0.76
C GLN A 335 3.25 15.30 -1.71
N SER A 336 3.56 15.81 -2.91
CA SER A 336 2.55 16.02 -3.93
C SER A 336 1.95 14.68 -4.38
N THR A 337 0.77 14.73 -5.00
CA THR A 337 0.14 13.55 -5.60
C THR A 337 1.08 12.80 -6.54
N GLY A 338 1.90 13.53 -7.32
CA GLY A 338 2.88 12.94 -8.25
C GLY A 338 4.01 12.20 -7.54
N GLY A 339 4.57 12.78 -6.48
CA GLY A 339 5.62 12.13 -5.68
C GLY A 339 5.11 10.92 -4.90
N SER A 340 3.91 11.02 -4.33
CA SER A 340 3.26 9.89 -3.63
C SER A 340 2.95 8.73 -4.59
N GLN A 341 2.50 9.05 -5.81
CA GLN A 341 2.30 8.04 -6.86
C GLN A 341 3.63 7.41 -7.30
N ALA A 342 4.68 8.22 -7.45
CA ALA A 342 6.01 7.72 -7.79
C ALA A 342 6.56 6.76 -6.72
N LEU A 343 6.36 7.07 -5.43
CA LEU A 343 6.74 6.17 -4.33
C LEU A 343 5.93 4.87 -4.32
N ARG A 344 4.62 4.93 -4.59
CA ARG A 344 3.80 3.71 -4.75
C ARG A 344 4.33 2.84 -5.90
N THR A 345 4.73 3.46 -7.00
CA THR A 345 5.35 2.75 -8.13
C THR A 345 6.68 2.10 -7.73
N VAL A 346 7.52 2.78 -6.93
CA VAL A 346 8.75 2.18 -6.38
C VAL A 346 8.42 1.02 -5.46
N GLU A 347 7.47 1.18 -4.55
CA GLU A 347 7.01 0.12 -3.64
C GLU A 347 6.58 -1.14 -4.39
N GLU A 348 5.75 -0.99 -5.42
CA GLU A 348 5.31 -2.13 -6.22
C GLU A 348 6.44 -2.74 -7.07
N ALA A 349 7.30 -1.90 -7.66
CA ALA A 349 8.39 -2.33 -8.52
C ALA A 349 9.48 -3.06 -7.72
N ALA A 350 9.80 -2.54 -6.54
CA ALA A 350 10.78 -3.12 -5.63
C ALA A 350 10.22 -4.32 -4.87
N TYR A 351 8.89 -4.42 -4.77
CA TYR A 351 8.19 -5.34 -3.89
C TYR A 351 8.55 -5.11 -2.42
N CYS A 352 8.75 -3.83 -2.04
CA CYS A 352 9.13 -3.39 -0.71
C CYS A 352 8.06 -2.40 -0.22
N ALA A 353 7.61 -2.50 1.03
CA ALA A 353 6.71 -1.49 1.59
C ALA A 353 7.51 -0.20 1.86
N LEU A 354 7.00 0.95 1.38
CA LEU A 354 7.64 2.25 1.55
C LEU A 354 6.71 3.21 2.26
N GLN A 355 7.26 3.99 3.20
CA GLN A 355 6.52 5.08 3.82
C GLN A 355 7.45 6.25 4.16
N LEU A 356 7.00 7.46 3.84
CA LEU A 356 7.66 8.69 4.26
C LEU A 356 7.20 9.10 5.66
N LEU A 357 8.15 9.38 6.53
CA LEU A 357 7.96 9.95 7.86
C LEU A 357 8.53 11.37 7.91
N ARG A 358 7.81 12.26 8.60
CA ARG A 358 8.29 13.61 8.91
C ARG A 358 8.61 13.69 10.39
N GLY A 359 9.89 13.65 10.71
CA GLY A 359 10.38 13.88 12.06
C GLY A 359 10.83 15.33 12.24
N SER A 360 11.12 15.68 13.49
CA SER A 360 11.78 16.95 13.83
C SER A 360 13.17 17.08 13.19
N ALA A 361 13.84 15.95 12.93
CA ALA A 361 15.17 15.89 12.32
C ALA A 361 15.16 15.93 10.77
N GLY A 362 13.97 15.91 10.13
CA GLY A 362 13.84 15.92 8.68
C GLY A 362 12.89 14.85 8.15
N THR A 363 12.95 14.61 6.83
CA THR A 363 12.16 13.55 6.18
C THR A 363 12.95 12.25 6.18
N THR A 364 12.32 11.17 6.61
CA THR A 364 12.91 9.84 6.65
C THR A 364 12.08 8.89 5.80
N LEU A 365 12.72 8.03 5.02
CA LEU A 365 12.07 6.97 4.27
C LEU A 365 12.21 5.65 5.04
N LEU A 366 11.08 5.03 5.35
CA LEU A 366 11.03 3.68 5.90
C LEU A 366 10.87 2.67 4.76
N LEU A 367 11.73 1.66 4.74
CA LEU A 367 11.70 0.53 3.81
C LEU A 367 11.47 -0.75 4.59
N ALA A 368 10.40 -1.49 4.31
CA ALA A 368 10.19 -2.81 4.91
C ALA A 368 10.01 -3.89 3.84
N GLY A 369 10.90 -4.88 3.85
CA GLY A 369 11.03 -5.89 2.81
C GLY A 369 12.11 -6.91 3.15
N SER A 370 12.38 -7.86 2.26
CA SER A 370 13.63 -8.64 2.31
C SER A 370 14.84 -7.76 2.02
N GLN A 371 16.06 -8.22 2.32
CA GLN A 371 17.28 -7.43 2.05
C GLN A 371 17.36 -6.96 0.59
N ILE A 372 17.13 -7.87 -0.37
CA ILE A 372 17.17 -7.57 -1.81
C ILE A 372 16.09 -6.55 -2.20
N GLU A 373 14.90 -6.64 -1.60
CA GLU A 373 13.80 -5.71 -1.86
C GLU A 373 14.11 -4.30 -1.36
N ARG A 374 14.75 -4.18 -0.18
CA ARG A 374 15.15 -2.89 0.39
C ARG A 374 16.27 -2.23 -0.39
N GLU A 375 17.32 -2.98 -0.74
CA GLU A 375 18.42 -2.50 -1.59
C GLU A 375 17.85 -1.96 -2.92
N ARG A 376 16.98 -2.75 -3.57
CA ARG A 376 16.29 -2.33 -4.79
C ARG A 376 15.43 -1.08 -4.59
N ALA A 377 14.66 -1.00 -3.50
CA ALA A 377 13.84 0.16 -3.19
C ALA A 377 14.67 1.43 -2.94
N GLN A 378 15.81 1.30 -2.26
CA GLN A 378 16.76 2.39 -2.01
C GLN A 378 17.32 2.93 -3.33
N GLU A 379 17.78 2.05 -4.20
CA GLU A 379 18.33 2.42 -5.51
C GLU A 379 17.25 3.04 -6.43
N MET A 380 16.03 2.51 -6.42
CA MET A 380 14.90 3.11 -7.13
C MET A 380 14.47 4.46 -6.55
N SER A 381 14.66 4.67 -5.24
CA SER A 381 14.42 5.98 -4.61
C SER A 381 15.50 6.99 -5.00
N GLN A 382 16.75 6.56 -5.18
CA GLN A 382 17.82 7.39 -5.77
C GLN A 382 17.56 7.72 -7.24
N LEU A 383 16.84 6.86 -7.98
CA LEU A 383 16.37 7.21 -9.32
C LEU A 383 15.38 8.38 -9.29
N LEU A 384 14.50 8.44 -8.27
CA LEU A 384 13.56 9.54 -8.09
C LEU A 384 14.24 10.86 -7.73
N SER A 385 15.29 10.83 -6.89
CA SER A 385 16.01 12.04 -6.44
C SER A 385 16.78 12.73 -7.55
N GLY A 386 17.18 11.99 -8.57
CA GLY A 386 18.06 12.56 -9.58
C GLY A 386 19.43 11.90 -9.66
N THR A 387 19.83 11.19 -8.60
CA THR A 387 21.24 10.92 -8.30
C THR A 387 21.80 9.69 -8.98
N LEU A 388 20.98 8.68 -9.33
CA LEU A 388 21.51 7.49 -10.00
C LEU A 388 22.05 7.83 -11.40
N SER A 389 23.28 7.40 -11.70
CA SER A 389 23.87 7.61 -13.01
C SER A 389 23.22 6.70 -14.06
N VAL A 390 23.25 7.13 -15.32
CA VAL A 390 22.67 6.38 -16.45
C VAL A 390 23.44 5.09 -16.70
N MET A 391 24.76 5.09 -16.44
CA MET A 391 25.60 3.91 -16.61
C MET A 391 25.24 2.84 -15.59
N ASP A 392 24.99 3.24 -14.34
CA ASP A 392 24.58 2.31 -13.28
C ASP A 392 23.22 1.68 -13.60
N ALA A 393 22.29 2.46 -14.17
CA ALA A 393 20.99 1.93 -14.58
C ALA A 393 21.08 0.90 -15.73
N ASP A 394 22.05 1.06 -16.64
CA ASP A 394 22.21 0.20 -17.84
C ASP A 394 22.85 -1.15 -17.49
N MET A 395 23.63 -1.20 -16.40
CA MET A 395 24.33 -2.40 -15.93
C MET A 395 23.44 -3.33 -15.08
N ARG A 396 22.16 -2.99 -14.90
CA ARG A 396 21.26 -3.70 -13.98
C ARG A 396 20.33 -4.66 -14.71
N ASP A 397 20.21 -5.87 -14.17
CA ASP A 397 19.32 -6.90 -14.70
C ASP A 397 17.83 -6.58 -14.45
N ASP A 398 17.53 -5.79 -13.42
CA ASP A 398 16.16 -5.40 -13.04
C ASP A 398 15.67 -4.11 -13.73
N VAL A 399 16.43 -3.60 -14.70
CA VAL A 399 16.08 -2.43 -15.52
C VAL A 399 16.10 -2.81 -16.99
N LEU A 400 15.01 -2.53 -17.70
CA LEU A 400 14.97 -2.60 -19.16
C LEU A 400 15.00 -1.21 -19.75
N LEU A 401 15.96 -0.97 -20.65
CA LEU A 401 16.06 0.30 -21.36
C LEU A 401 15.22 0.26 -22.64
N VAL A 402 14.33 1.23 -22.78
CA VAL A 402 13.48 1.42 -23.97
C VAL A 402 13.83 2.75 -24.61
N LEU A 403 14.23 2.72 -25.88
CA LEU A 403 14.48 3.92 -26.68
C LEU A 403 13.17 4.36 -27.32
N LEU A 404 12.78 5.62 -27.11
CA LEU A 404 11.57 6.21 -27.66
C LEU A 404 11.93 7.45 -28.50
N PRO A 405 11.40 7.59 -29.73
CA PRO A 405 11.56 8.82 -30.50
C PRO A 405 10.87 10.01 -29.80
N VAL A 406 11.47 11.19 -29.89
CA VAL A 406 11.02 12.46 -29.28
C VAL A 406 10.16 13.26 -30.26
N ALA A 407 10.42 13.12 -31.57
CA ALA A 407 9.64 13.77 -32.60
C ALA A 407 8.18 13.32 -32.51
N GLY A 408 7.24 14.26 -32.33
CA GLY A 408 5.80 13.95 -32.18
C GLY A 408 5.37 13.43 -30.80
N SER A 409 6.31 13.16 -29.91
CA SER A 409 6.04 12.51 -28.63
C SER A 409 5.46 13.53 -27.64
N GLY A 410 4.15 13.52 -27.41
CA GLY A 410 3.49 14.28 -26.31
C GLY A 410 4.00 13.90 -24.89
N PHE A 411 5.02 13.04 -24.84
CA PHE A 411 5.73 12.52 -23.69
C PHE A 411 6.46 13.55 -22.82
N GLY A 412 6.43 14.83 -23.17
CA GLY A 412 6.78 15.92 -22.25
C GLY A 412 5.76 16.09 -21.12
N CYS A 413 4.53 15.61 -21.29
CA CYS A 413 3.47 15.70 -20.28
C CYS A 413 3.41 14.42 -19.41
N LEU A 414 3.32 14.57 -18.09
CA LEU A 414 3.15 13.48 -17.12
C LEU A 414 1.98 12.53 -17.45
N ASN A 415 0.96 13.00 -18.18
CA ASN A 415 -0.28 12.24 -18.46
C ASN A 415 -0.12 11.05 -19.41
N THR A 416 0.88 11.03 -20.30
CA THR A 416 1.16 9.82 -21.11
C THR A 416 1.93 8.77 -20.31
N ALA A 417 2.59 9.17 -19.21
CA ALA A 417 3.35 8.27 -18.34
C ALA A 417 2.42 7.41 -17.45
N THR A 418 1.33 7.97 -16.95
CA THR A 418 0.37 7.26 -16.08
C THR A 418 -0.31 6.05 -16.75
N ARG A 419 -0.36 5.98 -18.09
CA ARG A 419 -0.91 4.82 -18.82
C ARG A 419 -0.03 3.58 -18.78
N VAL A 420 1.29 3.73 -18.63
CA VAL A 420 2.25 2.59 -18.53
C VAL A 420 2.47 2.18 -17.08
N GLU A 421 2.32 3.12 -16.14
CA GLU A 421 2.54 2.91 -14.70
C GLU A 421 1.62 1.87 -14.04
N LYS A 422 0.52 1.46 -14.68
CA LYS A 422 -0.35 0.37 -14.18
C LYS A 422 0.36 -0.97 -13.97
N PHE A 423 1.61 -1.12 -14.41
CA PHE A 423 2.39 -2.36 -14.33
C PHE A 423 3.62 -2.26 -13.42
N SER A 424 3.62 -1.36 -12.43
CA SER A 424 4.67 -1.28 -11.40
C SER A 424 6.04 -0.90 -11.98
N ILE A 425 6.08 0.21 -12.73
CA ILE A 425 7.26 0.62 -13.50
C ILE A 425 7.62 2.08 -13.26
N LEU A 426 8.83 2.27 -12.75
CA LEU A 426 9.42 3.59 -12.56
C LEU A 426 9.91 4.14 -13.90
N ARG A 427 9.40 5.30 -14.30
CA ARG A 427 9.89 6.01 -15.49
C ARG A 427 10.73 7.21 -15.10
N ARG A 428 11.93 7.31 -15.67
CA ARG A 428 12.68 8.57 -15.73
C ARG A 428 13.13 8.88 -17.16
N SER A 429 12.72 10.04 -17.66
CA SER A 429 13.28 10.60 -18.89
C SER A 429 14.60 11.27 -18.52
N ASN A 430 15.72 10.71 -18.97
CA ASN A 430 17.01 11.37 -18.86
C ASN A 430 16.97 12.71 -19.63
N LYS A 431 17.40 13.82 -18.99
CA LYS A 431 17.53 15.15 -19.61
C LYS A 431 18.95 15.49 -20.07
N GLY A 432 19.95 14.63 -19.86
CA GLY A 432 21.28 14.83 -20.45
C GLY A 432 22.43 14.61 -19.48
N GLY A 433 22.95 13.39 -19.48
CA GLY A 433 24.24 13.06 -18.87
C GLY A 433 24.88 11.90 -19.63
N GLY A 434 25.85 12.21 -20.49
CA GLY A 434 26.92 11.28 -20.84
C GLY A 434 26.89 10.55 -22.19
N SER A 435 25.74 10.29 -22.81
CA SER A 435 25.72 9.68 -24.16
C SER A 435 24.77 10.42 -25.07
N ALA A 436 25.33 11.06 -26.11
CA ALA A 436 24.57 11.71 -27.17
C ALA A 436 23.82 10.62 -27.95
N LEU A 437 22.61 10.29 -27.49
CA LEU A 437 21.66 9.62 -28.37
C LEU A 437 21.43 10.49 -29.60
N PRO A 438 21.15 9.90 -30.77
CA PRO A 438 20.74 10.66 -31.94
C PRO A 438 19.65 11.67 -31.58
N GLN A 439 19.74 12.88 -32.13
CA GLN A 439 18.78 13.94 -31.86
C GLN A 439 17.37 13.40 -32.02
N GLY A 440 16.57 13.55 -30.97
CA GLY A 440 15.20 13.10 -30.97
C GLY A 440 14.98 11.65 -30.54
N ILE A 441 15.87 11.03 -29.74
CA ILE A 441 15.59 9.78 -29.02
C ILE A 441 15.74 10.01 -27.50
N ARG A 442 14.79 9.50 -26.71
CA ARG A 442 14.83 9.48 -25.23
C ARG A 442 14.93 8.06 -24.71
N ARG A 443 15.63 7.91 -23.59
CA ARG A 443 15.66 6.66 -22.81
C ARG A 443 14.49 6.65 -21.84
N LEU A 444 13.75 5.56 -21.84
CA LEU A 444 12.81 5.17 -20.83
C LEU A 444 13.41 3.99 -20.07
N LEU A 445 13.67 4.16 -18.78
CA LEU A 445 13.99 3.05 -17.89
C LEU A 445 12.68 2.38 -17.50
N VAL A 446 12.63 1.05 -17.60
CA VAL A 446 11.51 0.21 -17.18
C VAL A 446 12.03 -0.70 -16.08
N CYS A 447 11.77 -0.33 -14.82
CA CYS A 447 12.24 -1.08 -13.67
C CYS A 447 11.12 -1.95 -13.07
N GLY A 448 11.46 -3.07 -12.42
CA GLY A 448 10.50 -3.90 -11.69
C GLY A 448 11.02 -5.31 -11.37
N SER A 449 10.45 -5.95 -10.35
CA SER A 449 10.89 -7.27 -9.86
C SER A 449 10.63 -8.45 -10.80
N SER A 450 9.76 -8.30 -11.82
CA SER A 450 9.35 -9.37 -12.72
C SER A 450 9.73 -9.10 -14.16
N ASP A 451 10.54 -9.98 -14.75
CA ASP A 451 11.01 -9.89 -16.14
C ASP A 451 9.85 -9.82 -17.14
N LEU A 452 8.82 -10.64 -16.92
CA LEU A 452 7.60 -10.66 -17.73
C LEU A 452 6.88 -9.31 -17.69
N ARG A 453 6.76 -8.69 -16.50
CA ARG A 453 6.13 -7.37 -16.36
C ARG A 453 6.97 -6.28 -17.03
N ARG A 454 8.29 -6.30 -16.83
CA ARG A 454 9.21 -5.36 -17.49
C ARG A 454 9.12 -5.49 -19.02
N ALA A 455 9.17 -6.71 -19.56
CA ALA A 455 9.09 -6.96 -21.00
C ALA A 455 7.74 -6.53 -21.59
N HIS A 456 6.63 -6.87 -20.93
CA HIS A 456 5.29 -6.47 -21.36
C HIS A 456 5.15 -4.95 -21.44
N ALA A 457 5.61 -4.24 -20.43
CA ALA A 457 5.49 -2.79 -20.44
C ALA A 457 6.51 -2.08 -21.33
N ALA A 458 7.70 -2.65 -21.51
CA ALA A 458 8.61 -2.21 -22.54
C ALA A 458 7.96 -2.33 -23.94
N SER A 459 7.25 -3.42 -24.20
CA SER A 459 6.46 -3.60 -25.43
C SER A 459 5.35 -2.55 -25.55
N GLN A 460 4.60 -2.29 -24.48
CA GLN A 460 3.57 -1.25 -24.49
C GLN A 460 4.14 0.15 -24.74
N ALA A 461 5.26 0.49 -24.11
CA ALA A 461 5.93 1.77 -24.31
C ALA A 461 6.36 1.96 -25.76
N ARG A 462 6.91 0.91 -26.40
CA ARG A 462 7.25 0.91 -27.84
C ARG A 462 6.01 1.11 -28.71
N ARG A 463 4.92 0.37 -28.46
CA ARG A 463 3.66 0.51 -29.21
C ARG A 463 3.07 1.92 -29.10
N MET A 464 3.19 2.57 -27.95
CA MET A 464 2.75 3.95 -27.78
C MET A 464 3.61 4.94 -28.55
N GLY A 465 4.93 4.72 -28.62
CA GLY A 465 5.83 5.50 -29.47
C GLY A 465 5.48 5.35 -30.95
N GLU A 466 5.29 4.11 -31.42
CA GLU A 466 4.95 3.79 -32.82
C GLU A 466 3.56 4.32 -33.23
N SER A 467 2.59 4.29 -32.32
CA SER A 467 1.24 4.77 -32.60
C SER A 467 1.18 6.29 -32.81
N GLN A 468 2.16 7.05 -32.30
CA GLN A 468 2.28 8.49 -32.52
C GLN A 468 2.97 8.83 -33.84
N ASP A 469 3.85 7.95 -34.34
CA ASP A 469 4.56 8.14 -35.61
C ASP A 469 3.74 7.72 -36.83
N ARG A 470 2.61 7.00 -36.65
CA ARG A 470 1.65 6.89 -37.74
C ARG A 470 1.07 8.28 -37.98
N PRO A 471 1.25 8.88 -39.17
CA PRO A 471 0.49 10.06 -39.54
C PRO A 471 -0.97 9.64 -39.45
N VAL A 472 -1.64 10.03 -38.36
CA VAL A 472 -3.09 9.95 -38.28
C VAL A 472 -3.53 10.68 -39.52
N ALA A 473 -4.13 9.98 -40.48
CA ALA A 473 -4.71 10.58 -41.66
C ALA A 473 -5.68 11.62 -41.11
N THR A 474 -5.24 12.88 -41.09
CA THR A 474 -5.96 13.98 -40.45
C THR A 474 -7.34 13.96 -41.10
N PRO A 475 -8.42 13.55 -40.40
CA PRO A 475 -9.74 13.76 -40.95
C PRO A 475 -9.81 15.25 -41.18
N ALA A 476 -9.94 15.67 -42.45
CA ALA A 476 -9.74 17.03 -42.95
C ALA A 476 -9.95 18.04 -41.82
N SER A 477 -8.84 18.57 -41.29
CA SER A 477 -8.86 19.35 -40.06
C SER A 477 -9.92 20.43 -40.22
N GLN A 478 -11.03 20.29 -39.51
CA GLN A 478 -11.97 21.39 -39.37
C GLN A 478 -11.15 22.51 -38.75
N THR A 479 -10.87 23.54 -39.54
CA THR A 479 -10.08 24.70 -39.15
C THR A 479 -10.65 25.20 -37.84
N ARG A 480 -9.92 24.99 -36.74
CA ARG A 480 -10.37 25.43 -35.41
C ARG A 480 -10.61 26.93 -35.51
N SER A 481 -11.82 27.37 -35.16
CA SER A 481 -12.07 28.80 -35.08
C SER A 481 -11.20 29.39 -33.96
N SER A 482 -10.59 30.54 -34.21
CA SER A 482 -10.02 31.33 -33.12
C SER A 482 -11.18 31.79 -32.26
N ALA A 483 -11.25 31.31 -31.01
CA ALA A 483 -12.31 31.69 -30.08
C ALA A 483 -12.35 33.22 -29.86
N TRP A 484 -11.20 33.87 -29.93
CA TRP A 484 -11.07 35.33 -29.87
C TRP A 484 -11.72 36.03 -31.04
N ASP A 485 -11.56 35.50 -32.25
CA ASP A 485 -12.12 36.09 -33.46
C ASP A 485 -13.65 35.96 -33.43
N VAL A 486 -14.17 34.82 -32.97
CA VAL A 486 -15.62 34.64 -32.79
C VAL A 486 -16.15 35.59 -31.70
N LEU A 487 -15.48 35.67 -30.55
CA LEU A 487 -15.86 36.57 -29.45
C LEU A 487 -15.80 38.06 -29.84
N ALA A 488 -14.98 38.44 -30.82
CA ALA A 488 -14.96 39.81 -31.35
C ALA A 488 -16.21 40.14 -32.18
N THR A 489 -16.91 39.14 -32.71
CA THR A 489 -18.12 39.31 -33.54
C THR A 489 -19.44 39.27 -32.77
N ILE A 490 -19.41 38.85 -31.50
CA ILE A 490 -20.61 38.69 -30.66
C ILE A 490 -20.50 39.53 -29.37
N PRO A 491 -21.63 39.93 -28.75
CA PRO A 491 -21.60 40.55 -27.43
C PRO A 491 -20.89 39.65 -26.41
N TRP A 492 -20.05 40.25 -25.56
CA TRP A 492 -19.32 39.50 -24.55
C TRP A 492 -20.31 38.85 -23.54
N PRO A 493 -20.26 37.53 -23.33
CA PRO A 493 -21.19 36.85 -22.42
C PRO A 493 -21.07 37.38 -20.99
N GLN A 494 -22.20 37.69 -20.36
CA GLN A 494 -22.29 38.26 -19.02
C GLN A 494 -22.52 37.21 -17.93
N SER A 495 -22.91 35.98 -18.30
CA SER A 495 -23.21 34.90 -17.35
C SER A 495 -22.64 33.55 -17.80
N ILE A 496 -22.41 32.64 -16.85
CA ILE A 496 -21.96 31.26 -17.12
C ILE A 496 -22.97 30.52 -18.02
N ASN A 497 -24.26 30.81 -17.84
CA ASN A 497 -25.32 30.24 -18.67
C ASN A 497 -25.25 30.72 -20.13
N GLU A 498 -24.86 31.97 -20.38
CA GLU A 498 -24.59 32.47 -21.73
C GLU A 498 -23.36 31.81 -22.34
N TRP A 499 -22.29 31.63 -21.57
CA TRP A 499 -21.10 30.88 -22.00
C TRP A 499 -21.47 29.46 -22.45
N GLY A 500 -22.29 28.75 -21.66
CA GLY A 500 -22.74 27.39 -22.02
C GLY A 500 -23.60 27.34 -23.29
N LYS A 501 -24.41 28.37 -23.55
CA LYS A 501 -25.21 28.47 -24.79
C LYS A 501 -24.36 28.75 -26.02
N LEU A 502 -23.33 29.58 -25.87
CA LEU A 502 -22.44 30.02 -26.96
C LEU A 502 -21.25 29.08 -27.17
N GLU A 503 -21.06 28.07 -26.31
CA GLU A 503 -19.89 27.19 -26.34
C GLU A 503 -19.69 26.52 -27.72
N LYS A 504 -20.78 26.01 -28.30
CA LYS A 504 -20.74 25.37 -29.62
C LYS A 504 -20.39 26.34 -30.76
N GLN A 505 -20.68 27.62 -30.59
CA GLN A 505 -20.40 28.65 -31.59
C GLN A 505 -18.96 29.16 -31.48
N ILE A 506 -18.46 29.37 -30.25
CA ILE A 506 -17.14 29.95 -29.99
C ILE A 506 -16.02 28.92 -30.22
N TRP A 507 -16.23 27.66 -29.83
CA TRP A 507 -15.20 26.61 -29.81
C TRP A 507 -15.44 25.51 -30.84
N VAL A 508 -15.74 25.88 -32.08
CA VAL A 508 -15.88 24.93 -33.19
C VAL A 508 -14.55 24.19 -33.42
N GLY A 509 -14.58 22.86 -33.32
CA GLY A 509 -13.40 22.00 -33.52
C GLY A 509 -12.51 21.80 -32.28
N TYR A 510 -12.91 22.28 -31.10
CA TYR A 510 -12.20 22.02 -29.84
C TYR A 510 -12.63 20.68 -29.21
N PRO A 511 -11.78 20.07 -28.35
CA PRO A 511 -12.15 18.86 -27.61
C PRO A 511 -13.37 19.08 -26.71
N LYS A 512 -14.24 18.06 -26.62
CA LYS A 512 -15.43 18.10 -25.78
C LYS A 512 -15.07 18.13 -24.30
N LEU A 513 -15.85 18.86 -23.52
CA LEU A 513 -15.73 18.86 -22.06
C LEU A 513 -16.43 17.66 -21.43
N LYS A 514 -15.99 17.29 -20.21
CA LYS A 514 -16.73 16.38 -19.33
C LYS A 514 -18.13 16.96 -19.03
N PRO A 515 -19.15 16.11 -18.82
CA PRO A 515 -20.47 16.57 -18.42
C PRO A 515 -20.42 17.47 -17.18
N GLY A 516 -21.11 18.61 -17.22
CA GLY A 516 -21.16 19.56 -16.11
C GLY A 516 -20.07 20.61 -16.10
N TYR A 517 -19.23 20.72 -17.14
CA TYR A 517 -18.30 21.83 -17.32
C TYR A 517 -18.73 22.76 -18.46
N VAL A 518 -18.32 24.03 -18.36
CA VAL A 518 -18.44 25.05 -19.41
C VAL A 518 -17.09 25.71 -19.65
N ARG A 519 -16.72 25.90 -20.92
CA ARG A 519 -15.54 26.66 -21.31
C ARG A 519 -15.84 28.17 -21.31
N CYS A 520 -14.94 28.95 -20.74
CA CYS A 520 -15.04 30.41 -20.66
C CYS A 520 -13.73 31.06 -21.15
N MET A 521 -13.79 32.33 -21.53
CA MET A 521 -12.60 33.13 -21.87
C MET A 521 -12.40 34.26 -20.86
N SER A 522 -11.19 34.39 -20.31
CA SER A 522 -10.84 35.49 -19.40
C SER A 522 -10.42 36.71 -20.20
N LYS A 523 -11.18 37.81 -20.10
CA LYS A 523 -10.85 39.08 -20.78
C LYS A 523 -9.51 39.64 -20.31
N THR A 524 -9.25 39.58 -19.00
CA THR A 524 -8.02 40.12 -18.38
C THR A 524 -6.80 39.28 -18.71
N HIS A 525 -6.90 37.95 -18.61
CA HIS A 525 -5.75 37.05 -18.78
C HIS A 525 -5.55 36.57 -20.22
N LYS A 526 -6.48 36.92 -21.11
CA LYS A 526 -6.54 36.47 -22.50
C LYS A 526 -6.41 34.95 -22.69
N ARG A 527 -6.90 34.17 -21.72
CA ARG A 527 -6.78 32.71 -21.67
C ARG A 527 -8.10 32.05 -21.33
N GLU A 528 -8.27 30.81 -21.79
CA GLU A 528 -9.42 30.00 -21.45
C GLU A 528 -9.36 29.51 -20.00
N TYR A 529 -10.54 29.30 -19.43
CA TYR A 529 -10.73 28.66 -18.13
C TYR A 529 -12.04 27.87 -18.14
N TYR A 530 -12.17 26.94 -17.21
CA TYR A 530 -13.29 26.02 -17.15
C TYR A 530 -14.05 26.23 -15.86
N VAL A 531 -15.38 26.19 -15.94
CA VAL A 531 -16.27 26.31 -14.77
C VAL A 531 -17.07 25.04 -14.61
N ARG A 532 -17.01 24.43 -13.43
CA ARG A 532 -17.84 23.29 -13.08
C ARG A 532 -19.21 23.79 -12.60
N LEU A 533 -20.27 23.42 -13.31
CA LEU A 533 -21.63 23.89 -13.06
C LEU A 533 -22.22 23.46 -11.72
N ALA A 534 -21.71 22.37 -11.13
CA ALA A 534 -22.23 21.83 -9.88
C ALA A 534 -21.93 22.75 -8.67
N ASP A 535 -20.77 23.38 -8.65
CA ASP A 535 -20.25 24.15 -7.50
C ASP A 535 -19.69 25.53 -7.88
N ASN A 536 -19.74 25.91 -9.18
CA ASN A 536 -19.13 27.11 -9.76
C ASN A 536 -17.61 27.20 -9.54
N THR A 537 -16.93 26.09 -9.26
CA THR A 537 -15.47 26.07 -9.14
C THR A 537 -14.84 26.32 -10.49
N THR A 538 -13.84 27.20 -10.54
CA THR A 538 -13.10 27.53 -11.76
C THR A 538 -11.72 26.89 -11.76
N THR A 539 -11.28 26.39 -12.90
CA THR A 539 -9.95 25.78 -13.09
C THR A 539 -9.33 26.24 -14.40
N PHE A 540 -8.00 26.39 -14.41
CA PHE A 540 -7.22 26.62 -15.64
C PHE A 540 -6.60 25.32 -16.16
N ASP A 541 -6.78 24.19 -15.46
CA ASP A 541 -6.26 22.90 -15.88
C ASP A 541 -7.22 22.21 -16.84
N GLU A 542 -6.82 22.12 -18.11
CA GLU A 542 -7.58 21.44 -19.16
C GLU A 542 -7.86 19.97 -18.83
N CYS A 543 -6.96 19.29 -18.10
CA CYS A 543 -7.08 17.87 -17.79
C CYS A 543 -8.27 17.58 -16.86
N GLU A 544 -8.62 18.57 -16.03
CA GLU A 544 -9.74 18.46 -15.12
C GLU A 544 -11.07 18.49 -15.90
N ALA A 545 -11.16 19.30 -16.96
CA ALA A 545 -12.40 19.61 -17.67
C ALA A 545 -12.61 18.85 -18.99
N LEU A 546 -11.56 18.37 -19.67
CA LEU A 546 -11.67 17.67 -20.96
C LEU A 546 -12.08 16.19 -20.80
N ALA A 547 -12.93 15.69 -21.70
CA ALA A 547 -13.47 14.32 -21.69
C ALA A 547 -12.55 13.26 -22.30
#